data_AF-A0A6J8CXW5-F1
#
_entry.id   AF-A0A6J8CXW5-F1
#
_cell.length_a   1.000
_cell.length_b   1.000
_cell.length_c   1.000
_cell.angle_alpha   90.00
_cell.angle_beta   90.00
_cell.angle_gamma   90.00
#
_symmetry.space_group_name_H-M   'P 1'
#
loop_
_entity.id
_entity.type
_entity.pdbx_description
1 polymer ?
#
loop_
_entity_poly.entity_id
_entity_poly.type
_entity_poly.pdbx_seq_one_letter_code
_entity_poly.pdbx_strand_id
1 'polypeptide(L)'
;MFNQFIHEISIAFKLQLMEAKWHKTCRNKYTEMKIERQENIKRKIESGSEENSGKITRQSIGCSTLTMTHDCFFCGESSGELHKVATFGIDSNVRKYSLEVQDTVLLAKLSAGDMISQEAMYHKRCYSNLFNKARPQKKAMGRKIISFMASFLLNLWHI
;
A
#
# COMPACT_ATOMS: atom_id res chain seq x y z
N MET A 1 -2.02 -12.46 -3.98
CA MET A 1 -2.76 -11.27 -4.47
C MET A 1 -2.94 -11.25 -5.99
N PHE A 2 -1.97 -11.70 -6.80
CA PHE A 2 -2.13 -11.85 -8.26
C PHE A 2 -3.32 -12.73 -8.68
N ASN A 3 -3.56 -13.85 -8.00
CA ASN A 3 -4.66 -14.76 -8.33
C ASN A 3 -6.06 -14.16 -8.12
N GLN A 4 -6.21 -13.20 -7.19
CA GLN A 4 -7.49 -12.53 -6.95
C GLN A 4 -7.82 -11.59 -8.12
N PHE A 5 -6.82 -10.86 -8.61
CA PHE A 5 -6.98 -9.91 -9.71
C PHE A 5 -7.28 -10.63 -11.04
N ILE A 6 -6.60 -11.76 -11.30
CA ILE A 6 -6.89 -12.62 -12.46
C ILE A 6 -8.28 -13.25 -12.36
N HIS A 7 -8.71 -13.65 -11.16
CA HIS A 7 -10.05 -14.21 -10.93
C HIS A 7 -11.16 -13.17 -11.15
N GLU A 8 -10.97 -11.93 -10.70
CA GLU A 8 -11.93 -10.84 -10.92
C GLU A 8 -12.04 -10.46 -12.40
N ILE A 9 -10.91 -10.39 -13.13
CA ILE A 9 -10.91 -10.18 -14.59
C ILE A 9 -11.62 -11.33 -15.31
N SER A 10 -11.36 -12.57 -14.88
CA SER A 10 -11.98 -13.77 -15.47
C SER A 10 -13.51 -13.81 -15.28
N ILE A 11 -14.00 -13.43 -14.10
CA ILE A 11 -15.44 -13.35 -13.82
C ILE A 11 -16.10 -12.28 -14.68
N ALA A 12 -15.52 -11.07 -14.73
CA ALA A 12 -16.07 -9.97 -15.53
C ALA A 12 -16.14 -10.33 -17.02
N PHE A 13 -15.08 -10.91 -17.57
CA PHE A 13 -15.02 -11.36 -18.96
C PHE A 13 -16.07 -12.46 -19.25
N LYS A 14 -16.23 -13.43 -18.35
CA LYS A 14 -17.23 -14.50 -18.49
C LYS A 14 -18.67 -13.98 -18.43
N LEU A 15 -18.94 -13.00 -17.57
CA LEU A 15 -20.28 -12.37 -17.49
C LEU A 15 -20.61 -11.56 -18.74
N GLN A 16 -19.61 -10.90 -19.35
CA GLN A 16 -19.76 -10.18 -20.62
C GLN A 16 -20.01 -11.12 -21.79
N LEU A 17 -19.24 -12.21 -21.90
CA LEU A 17 -19.43 -13.23 -22.95
C LEU A 17 -20.82 -13.88 -22.90
N MET A 18 -21.37 -14.06 -21.70
CA MET A 18 -22.65 -14.74 -21.50
C MET A 18 -23.86 -13.78 -21.49
N GLU A 19 -23.67 -12.50 -21.86
CA GLU A 19 -24.70 -11.45 -21.79
C GLU A 19 -25.45 -11.44 -20.46
N ALA A 20 -24.75 -11.68 -19.36
CA ALA A 20 -25.38 -11.85 -18.07
C ALA A 20 -26.13 -10.57 -17.67
N LYS A 21 -27.45 -10.68 -17.49
CA LYS A 21 -28.31 -9.58 -17.04
C LYS A 21 -28.70 -9.78 -15.59
N TRP A 22 -28.73 -8.68 -14.84
CA TRP A 22 -29.25 -8.70 -13.49
C TRP A 22 -30.77 -8.78 -13.51
N HIS A 23 -31.34 -9.71 -12.76
CA HIS A 23 -32.76 -9.60 -12.42
C HIS A 23 -32.98 -8.33 -11.58
N LYS A 24 -34.07 -7.61 -11.85
CA LYS A 24 -34.43 -6.39 -11.11
C LYS A 24 -34.49 -6.63 -9.61
N THR A 25 -35.07 -7.77 -9.19
CA THR A 25 -35.17 -8.18 -7.78
C THR A 25 -33.81 -8.43 -7.15
N CYS A 26 -32.89 -9.10 -7.85
CA CYS A 26 -31.52 -9.35 -7.37
C CYS A 26 -30.72 -8.05 -7.26
N ARG A 27 -30.85 -7.15 -8.23
CA ARG A 27 -30.18 -5.84 -8.20
C ARG A 27 -30.69 -4.96 -7.06
N ASN A 28 -31.99 -4.95 -6.82
CA ASN A 28 -32.60 -4.20 -5.72
C ASN A 28 -32.11 -4.72 -4.37
N LYS A 29 -32.14 -6.04 -4.14
CA LYS A 29 -31.59 -6.66 -2.93
C LYS A 29 -30.12 -6.32 -2.70
N TYR A 30 -29.29 -6.35 -3.74
CA TYR A 30 -27.89 -5.95 -3.62
C TYR A 30 -27.74 -4.47 -3.25
N THR A 31 -28.58 -3.60 -3.81
CA THR A 31 -28.57 -2.16 -3.55
C THR A 31 -29.02 -1.85 -2.12
N GLU A 32 -30.11 -2.48 -1.67
CA GLU A 32 -30.61 -2.40 -0.29
C GLU A 32 -29.54 -2.89 0.70
N MET A 33 -28.94 -4.05 0.45
CA MET A 33 -27.86 -4.59 1.30
C MET A 33 -26.63 -3.67 1.31
N LYS A 34 -26.32 -3.00 0.19
CA LYS A 34 -25.23 -2.02 0.12
C LYS A 34 -25.54 -0.77 0.94
N ILE A 35 -26.78 -0.28 0.88
CA ILE A 35 -27.26 0.86 1.69
C ILE A 35 -27.23 0.51 3.18
N GLU A 36 -27.79 -0.64 3.56
CA GLU A 36 -27.81 -1.11 4.95
C GLU A 36 -26.39 -1.25 5.52
N ARG A 37 -25.45 -1.78 4.73
CA ARG A 37 -24.04 -1.87 5.13
C ARG A 37 -23.42 -0.49 5.38
N GLN A 38 -23.75 0.51 4.56
CA GLN A 38 -23.27 1.89 4.74
C GLN A 38 -23.89 2.56 5.96
N GLU A 39 -25.20 2.37 6.19
CA GLU A 39 -25.90 2.87 7.37
C GLU A 39 -25.39 2.23 8.67
N ASN A 40 -25.10 0.93 8.66
CA ASN A 40 -24.52 0.23 9.81
C ASN A 40 -23.13 0.75 10.17
N ILE A 41 -22.31 1.06 9.16
CA ILE A 41 -20.99 1.68 9.38
C ILE A 41 -21.17 3.09 9.96
N LYS A 42 -22.07 3.90 9.39
CA LYS A 42 -22.37 5.25 9.88
C LYS A 42 -22.86 5.23 11.34
N ARG A 43 -23.81 4.36 11.67
CA ARG A 43 -24.31 4.17 13.05
C ARG A 43 -23.19 3.79 14.02
N LYS A 44 -22.29 2.88 13.63
CA LYS A 44 -21.16 2.45 14.45
C LYS A 44 -20.13 3.56 14.68
N ILE A 45 -20.00 4.51 13.76
CA ILE A 45 -19.14 5.69 13.89
C ILE A 45 -19.80 6.74 14.81
N GLU A 46 -21.11 6.94 14.69
CA GLU A 46 -21.86 7.93 15.47
C GLU A 46 -22.10 7.49 16.93
N SER A 47 -22.22 6.19 17.19
CA SER A 47 -22.49 5.63 18.53
C SER A 47 -21.22 5.45 19.37
N GLY A 48 -20.32 6.45 19.41
CA GLY A 48 -19.02 6.41 20.09
C GLY A 48 -19.02 5.56 21.37
N SER A 49 -18.48 4.34 21.26
CA SER A 49 -18.32 3.42 22.39
C SER A 49 -16.85 3.40 22.77
N GLU A 50 -16.48 4.31 23.67
CA GLU A 50 -15.42 4.03 24.62
C GLU A 50 -15.85 2.81 25.46
N GLU A 51 -14.86 1.96 25.75
CA GLU A 51 -14.88 0.76 26.60
C GLU A 51 -15.25 -0.62 25.99
N ASN A 52 -14.16 -1.36 25.74
CA ASN A 52 -13.88 -2.71 26.24
C ASN A 52 -14.20 -3.96 25.39
N SER A 53 -13.13 -4.73 25.15
CA SER A 53 -13.10 -6.19 24.99
C SER A 53 -14.02 -6.81 23.91
N GLY A 54 -13.76 -6.50 22.65
CA GLY A 54 -14.32 -7.22 21.50
C GLY A 54 -13.39 -8.35 21.02
N LYS A 55 -13.72 -9.59 21.38
CA LYS A 55 -13.11 -10.88 20.96
C LYS A 55 -12.18 -10.82 19.73
N ILE A 56 -10.90 -11.08 19.99
CA ILE A 56 -9.87 -11.35 18.97
C ILE A 56 -10.34 -12.53 18.11
N THR A 57 -10.61 -12.25 16.85
CA THR A 57 -10.75 -13.28 15.81
C THR A 57 -9.47 -13.26 14.98
N ARG A 58 -9.09 -14.39 14.36
CA ARG A 58 -7.81 -14.56 13.64
C ARG A 58 -7.50 -13.48 12.58
N GLN A 59 -8.47 -12.66 12.18
CA GLN A 59 -8.29 -11.56 11.24
C GLN A 59 -7.76 -10.26 11.87
N SER A 60 -7.83 -10.09 13.20
CA SER A 60 -7.41 -8.85 13.87
C SER A 60 -5.89 -8.77 14.14
N ILE A 61 -5.10 -9.76 13.69
CA ILE A 61 -3.64 -9.78 13.85
C ILE A 61 -2.90 -9.02 12.73
N GLY A 62 -3.61 -8.51 11.71
CA GLY A 62 -3.00 -7.73 10.61
C GLY A 62 -3.35 -6.25 10.58
N CYS A 63 -4.23 -5.76 11.47
CA CYS A 63 -4.71 -4.38 11.44
C CYS A 63 -4.18 -3.63 12.67
N SER A 64 -2.88 -3.42 12.73
CA SER A 64 -2.35 -2.36 13.58
C SER A 64 -2.83 -1.04 12.98
N THR A 65 -3.89 -0.49 13.56
CA THR A 65 -4.15 0.96 13.56
C THR A 65 -4.16 1.61 12.16
N LEU A 66 -5.13 1.24 11.32
CA LEU A 66 -5.66 2.17 10.30
C LEU A 66 -6.73 3.06 10.94
N THR A 67 -6.41 3.64 12.10
CA THR A 67 -7.10 4.82 12.59
C THR A 67 -6.60 6.00 11.76
N MET A 68 -7.48 6.94 11.42
CA MET A 68 -7.13 8.24 10.82
C MET A 68 -6.28 9.04 11.83
N THR A 69 -5.04 8.61 12.08
CA THR A 69 -4.16 9.26 13.04
C THR A 69 -3.27 10.25 12.31
N HIS A 70 -3.11 11.42 12.92
CA HIS A 70 -2.10 12.41 12.57
C HIS A 70 -0.70 11.91 12.98
N ASP A 71 -0.37 10.67 12.63
CA ASP A 71 0.93 10.05 12.91
C ASP A 71 1.74 10.00 11.62
N CYS A 72 3.06 10.00 11.76
CA CYS A 72 3.94 9.82 10.62
C CYS A 72 3.81 8.41 10.04
N PHE A 73 3.52 8.34 8.75
CA PHE A 73 3.41 7.09 7.99
C PHE A 73 4.66 6.19 8.12
N PHE A 74 5.84 6.78 8.30
CA PHE A 74 7.10 6.04 8.41
C PHE A 74 7.34 5.49 9.81
N CYS A 75 7.36 6.34 10.85
CA CYS A 75 7.73 5.94 12.22
C CYS A 75 6.54 5.67 13.16
N GLY A 76 5.32 6.09 12.79
CA GLY A 76 4.13 5.96 13.63
C GLY A 76 4.04 6.97 14.77
N GLU A 77 4.92 7.98 14.81
CA GLU A 77 4.91 9.03 15.85
C GLU A 77 4.18 10.28 15.36
N SER A 78 3.37 10.90 16.23
CA SER A 78 2.73 12.20 16.02
C SER A 78 3.60 13.41 16.44
N SER A 79 4.80 13.17 16.97
CA SER A 79 5.65 14.25 17.47
C SER A 79 6.26 15.09 16.35
N GLY A 80 6.22 16.42 16.48
CA GLY A 80 6.89 17.35 15.57
C GLY A 80 6.07 17.74 14.33
N GLU A 81 6.71 18.45 13.40
CA GLU A 81 6.03 18.96 12.19
C GLU A 81 5.78 17.85 11.17
N LEU A 82 4.49 17.60 10.91
CA LEU A 82 4.02 16.62 9.93
C LEU A 82 3.54 17.31 8.66
N HIS A 83 3.89 16.71 7.52
CA HIS A 83 3.47 17.16 6.21
C HIS A 83 2.47 16.20 5.61
N LYS A 84 1.36 16.72 5.08
CA LYS A 84 0.38 15.92 4.33
C LYS A 84 0.95 15.55 2.97
N VAL A 85 0.76 14.30 2.56
CA VAL A 85 1.08 13.88 1.19
C VAL A 85 0.00 14.42 0.25
N ALA A 86 0.39 15.30 -0.67
CA ALA A 86 -0.50 15.91 -1.65
C ALA A 86 -0.09 15.67 -3.11
N THR A 87 1.02 14.96 -3.35
CA THR A 87 1.53 14.73 -4.70
C THR A 87 1.86 13.25 -4.95
N PHE A 88 1.46 12.75 -6.12
CA PHE A 88 1.74 11.37 -6.55
C PHE A 88 3.24 11.08 -6.69
N GLY A 89 4.06 12.13 -6.89
CA GLY A 89 5.52 12.01 -6.95
C GLY A 89 6.12 11.51 -5.63
N ILE A 90 5.55 11.90 -4.49
CA ILE A 90 5.99 11.39 -3.18
C ILE A 90 5.63 9.91 -3.05
N ASP A 91 4.39 9.50 -3.33
CA ASP A 91 3.96 8.09 -3.27
C ASP A 91 4.83 7.19 -4.17
N SER A 92 5.04 7.61 -5.41
CA SER A 92 5.85 6.87 -6.39
C SER A 92 7.30 6.67 -5.91
N ASN A 93 7.90 7.72 -5.34
CA ASN A 93 9.25 7.65 -4.78
C ASN A 93 9.30 6.73 -3.57
N VAL A 94 8.32 6.82 -2.66
CA VAL A 94 8.26 5.98 -1.47
C VAL A 94 8.13 4.51 -1.85
N ARG A 95 7.24 4.14 -2.80
CA ARG A 95 7.15 2.76 -3.30
C ARG A 95 8.48 2.28 -3.87
N LYS A 96 9.12 3.09 -4.72
CA LYS A 96 10.42 2.76 -5.32
C LYS A 96 11.49 2.50 -4.26
N TYR A 97 11.67 3.41 -3.31
CA TYR A 97 12.70 3.26 -2.28
C TYR A 97 12.40 2.14 -1.28
N SER A 98 11.12 1.90 -0.98
CA SER A 98 10.69 0.77 -0.14
C SER A 98 11.06 -0.57 -0.78
N LEU A 99 10.90 -0.69 -2.10
CA LEU A 99 11.33 -1.86 -2.87
C LEU A 99 12.87 -1.98 -2.91
N GLU A 100 13.59 -0.89 -3.18
CA GLU A 100 15.07 -0.88 -3.24
C GLU A 100 15.70 -1.28 -1.89
N VAL A 101 15.10 -0.88 -0.76
CA VAL A 101 15.60 -1.18 0.60
C VAL A 101 14.97 -2.45 1.18
N GLN A 102 13.98 -3.04 0.51
CA GLN A 102 13.19 -4.19 0.97
C GLN A 102 12.53 -3.94 2.34
N ASP A 103 12.01 -2.73 2.55
CA ASP A 103 11.30 -2.39 3.78
C ASP A 103 9.89 -3.01 3.75
N THR A 104 9.77 -4.24 4.25
CA THR A 104 8.53 -5.03 4.21
C THR A 104 7.40 -4.39 5.01
N VAL A 105 7.72 -3.65 6.08
CA VAL A 105 6.75 -2.93 6.90
C VAL A 105 6.15 -1.79 6.08
N LEU A 106 6.99 -1.00 5.44
CA LEU A 106 6.52 0.12 4.61
C LEU A 106 5.76 -0.36 3.37
N LEU A 107 6.20 -1.47 2.76
CA LEU A 107 5.48 -2.11 1.65
C LEU A 107 4.10 -2.64 2.08
N ALA A 108 3.99 -3.20 3.29
CA ALA A 108 2.70 -3.63 3.83
C ALA A 108 1.75 -2.43 4.01
N LYS A 109 2.23 -1.30 4.54
CA LYS A 109 1.42 -0.06 4.64
C LYS A 109 0.96 0.45 3.27
N LEU A 110 1.82 0.39 2.25
CA LEU A 110 1.50 0.79 0.87
C LEU A 110 0.58 -0.19 0.12
N SER A 111 0.36 -1.39 0.66
CA SER A 111 -0.57 -2.37 0.08
C SER A 111 -2.04 -2.02 0.34
N ALA A 112 -2.31 -1.23 1.39
CA ALA A 112 -3.66 -0.77 1.72
C ALA A 112 -4.18 0.30 0.74
N GLY A 113 -3.30 0.98 0.02
CA GLY A 113 -3.65 2.05 -0.93
C GLY A 113 -2.47 2.97 -1.22
N ASP A 114 -2.65 3.98 -2.05
CA ASP A 114 -1.66 5.06 -2.17
C ASP A 114 -1.68 6.01 -0.97
N MET A 115 -0.56 6.68 -0.74
CA MET A 115 -0.38 7.58 0.41
C MET A 115 -1.38 8.75 0.41
N ILE A 116 -1.92 9.15 -0.74
CA ILE A 116 -2.90 10.24 -0.85
C ILE A 116 -4.28 9.74 -0.42
N SER A 117 -4.69 8.57 -0.92
CA SER A 117 -5.93 7.87 -0.58
C SER A 117 -5.99 7.48 0.90
N GLN A 118 -4.84 7.22 1.51
CA GLN A 118 -4.70 6.98 2.95
C GLN A 118 -4.57 8.28 3.77
N GLU A 119 -4.66 9.45 3.14
CA GLU A 119 -4.43 10.77 3.75
C GLU A 119 -3.15 10.87 4.59
N ALA A 120 -2.10 10.16 4.17
CA ALA A 120 -0.91 9.94 4.97
C ALA A 120 -0.18 11.26 5.30
N MET A 121 0.32 11.33 6.52
CA MET A 121 1.21 12.40 6.98
C MET A 121 2.63 11.88 7.18
N TYR A 122 3.64 12.74 7.07
CA TYR A 122 5.02 12.32 7.24
C TYR A 122 5.93 13.43 7.78
N HIS A 123 6.97 13.02 8.51
CA HIS A 123 8.10 13.91 8.81
C HIS A 123 9.04 14.01 7.61
N LYS A 124 9.49 15.23 7.27
CA LYS A 124 10.54 15.45 6.26
C LYS A 124 11.78 14.61 6.52
N ARG A 125 12.20 14.49 7.80
CA ARG A 125 13.36 13.69 8.20
C ARG A 125 13.17 12.21 7.89
N CYS A 126 11.99 11.65 8.14
CA CYS A 126 11.70 10.24 7.86
C CYS A 126 11.72 9.92 6.37
N TYR A 127 11.17 10.81 5.55
CA TYR A 127 11.26 10.69 4.08
C TYR A 127 12.72 10.75 3.59
N SER A 128 13.50 11.71 4.07
CA SER A 128 14.93 11.81 3.74
C SER A 128 15.73 10.59 4.20
N ASN A 129 15.41 10.01 5.36
CA ASN A 129 16.05 8.80 5.86
C ASN A 129 15.79 7.59 4.94
N LEU A 130 14.56 7.42 4.44
CA LEU A 130 14.23 6.38 3.48
C LEU A 130 15.05 6.55 2.18
N PHE A 131 15.10 7.77 1.64
CA PHE A 131 15.92 8.08 0.47
C PHE A 131 17.40 7.77 0.70
N ASN A 132 17.93 8.15 1.85
CA ASN A 132 19.32 7.91 2.23
C ASN A 132 19.62 6.42 2.39
N LYS A 133 18.68 5.60 2.87
CA LYS A 133 18.83 4.14 2.92
C LYS A 133 18.85 3.50 1.53
N ALA A 134 18.15 4.07 0.55
CA ALA A 134 18.13 3.59 -0.83
C ALA A 134 19.40 3.98 -1.63
N ARG A 135 20.03 5.11 -1.27
CA ARG A 135 21.21 5.66 -1.98
C ARG A 135 22.44 4.70 -2.05
N PRO A 136 22.83 3.96 -1.01
CA PRO A 136 23.94 3.01 -1.05
C PRO A 136 23.77 1.89 -2.09
N GLN A 137 22.53 1.42 -2.33
CA GLN A 137 22.23 0.32 -3.26
C GLN A 137 22.60 0.66 -4.70
N LYS A 138 22.42 1.93 -5.10
CA LYS A 138 22.80 2.42 -6.45
C LYS A 138 24.32 2.48 -6.66
N LYS A 139 25.08 2.78 -5.60
CA LYS A 139 26.55 2.84 -5.67
C LYS A 139 27.22 1.46 -5.67
N ALA A 140 26.56 0.46 -5.07
CA ALA A 140 27.04 -0.92 -5.07
C ALA A 140 26.79 -1.60 -6.42
N MET A 141 25.64 -1.36 -7.05
CA MET A 141 25.30 -1.89 -8.38
C MET A 141 26.23 -1.33 -9.47
N GLY A 142 26.48 -0.01 -9.49
CA GLY A 142 27.38 0.60 -10.47
C GLY A 142 28.83 0.10 -10.36
N ARG A 143 29.34 -0.11 -9.14
CA ARG A 143 30.68 -0.68 -8.94
C ARG A 143 30.81 -2.12 -9.42
N LYS A 144 29.77 -2.95 -9.26
CA LYS A 144 29.76 -4.34 -9.74
C LYS A 144 29.74 -4.43 -11.27
N ILE A 145 28.97 -3.58 -11.95
CA ILE A 145 28.91 -3.53 -13.41
C ILE A 145 30.25 -3.06 -14.00
N ILE A 146 30.86 -2.02 -13.41
CA ILE A 146 32.18 -1.53 -13.83
C ILE A 146 33.26 -2.59 -13.59
N SER A 147 33.21 -3.29 -12.44
CA SER A 147 34.13 -4.42 -12.17
C SER A 147 33.96 -5.56 -13.17
N PHE A 148 32.73 -5.91 -13.54
CA PHE A 148 32.45 -6.97 -14.50
C PHE A 148 32.92 -6.61 -15.92
N MET A 149 32.66 -5.39 -16.38
CA MET A 149 33.13 -4.88 -17.67
C MET A 149 34.67 -4.77 -17.72
N ALA A 150 35.31 -4.35 -16.62
CA ALA A 150 36.77 -4.31 -16.53
C ALA A 150 37.40 -5.71 -16.60
N SER A 151 36.82 -6.71 -15.93
CA SER A 151 37.26 -8.11 -16.04
C SER A 151 37.05 -8.68 -17.45
N PHE A 152 35.98 -8.29 -18.14
CA PHE A 152 35.72 -8.73 -19.52
C PHE A 152 36.71 -8.13 -20.52
N LEU A 153 37.09 -6.85 -20.35
CA LEU A 153 38.09 -6.17 -21.19
C LEU A 153 39.52 -6.65 -20.92
N LEU A 154 39.88 -6.99 -19.68
CA LEU A 154 41.17 -7.61 -19.34
C LEU A 154 41.34 -9.01 -19.95
N ASN A 155 40.26 -9.79 -20.03
CA ASN A 155 40.29 -11.13 -20.63
C ASN A 155 40.26 -11.12 -22.18
N LEU A 156 39.88 -10.00 -22.81
CA LEU A 156 39.87 -9.85 -24.28
C LEU A 156 41.19 -9.28 -24.83
N TRP A 157 42.10 -8.84 -23.96
CA TRP A 157 43.45 -8.37 -24.35
C TRP A 157 44.51 -9.48 -24.34
N HIS A 158 44.11 -10.71 -23.96
CA HIS A 158 44.99 -11.88 -23.86
C HIS A 158 44.57 -13.03 -24.81
N ILE A 159 43.82 -12.70 -25.87
CA ILE A 159 43.54 -13.49 -27.07
C ILE A 159 44.01 -12.65 -28.25
#